data_AF-E4LA58-F1
#
_entry.id   AF-E4LA58-F1
#
_cell.length_a   1.000
_cell.length_b   1.000
_cell.length_c   1.000
_cell.angle_alpha   90.00
_cell.angle_beta   90.00
_cell.angle_gamma   90.00
#
_symmetry.space_group_name_H-M   'P 1'
#
loop_
_entity.id
_entity.type
_entity.pdbx_description
1 polymer ?
#
loop_
_entity_poly.entity_id
_entity_poly.type
_entity_poly.pdbx_seq_one_letter_code
_entity_poly.pdbx_strand_id
1 'polypeptide(L)'
;MNFLKAKGQKVFCKTCGVEFVQFSRIPNKKYLIRGKEYCSIECCNANLATIHDIYKNCKCVECGKTLHREQAVRGYDFCDIECYRKYLAKGGDMEGLKKPLAWNARLKDDKIKCAECGKIYVYERGKTGIKYCSGECREFSRLRAKNKSLNKRQLKNKAEGKFEIKICACCGKEFKRIKSTCIKYCSNKCRLKMRIKQYAKGYRKRKEREKAQKTKLRFCRHCHGVIKDLERKIYCSDKCKDLASIKRKELKKNAKNIA
;
A
#
# COMPACT_ATOMS: atom_id res chain seq x y z
N MET A 1 6.78 -19.37 6.53
CA MET A 1 5.40 -19.46 5.99
C MET A 1 5.50 -19.38 4.48
N ASN A 2 5.44 -20.54 3.83
CA ASN A 2 5.48 -20.68 2.38
C ASN A 2 4.08 -20.44 1.82
N PHE A 3 3.93 -19.52 0.86
CA PHE A 3 2.69 -19.36 0.11
C PHE A 3 2.63 -20.41 -0.99
N LEU A 4 1.75 -21.40 -0.85
CA LEU A 4 1.41 -22.33 -1.92
C LEU A 4 0.60 -21.60 -3.00
N LYS A 5 1.00 -21.78 -4.28
CA LYS A 5 0.21 -21.38 -5.45
C LYS A 5 -1.07 -22.23 -5.51
N ALA A 6 -2.24 -21.62 -5.39
CA ALA A 6 -3.51 -22.32 -5.63
C ALA A 6 -3.73 -22.53 -7.13
N LYS A 7 -3.89 -23.79 -7.56
CA LYS A 7 -4.35 -24.15 -8.91
C LYS A 7 -5.87 -23.90 -8.99
N GLY A 8 -6.31 -23.03 -9.89
CA GLY A 8 -7.75 -22.75 -10.09
C GLY A 8 -8.47 -23.95 -10.72
N GLN A 9 -9.59 -24.38 -10.14
CA GLN A 9 -10.49 -25.35 -10.76
C GLN A 9 -11.28 -24.66 -11.88
N LYS A 10 -11.33 -25.31 -13.04
CA LYS A 10 -12.22 -24.91 -14.13
C LYS A 10 -13.61 -25.50 -13.90
N VAL A 11 -14.65 -24.73 -14.15
CA VAL A 11 -16.04 -25.13 -14.03
C VAL A 11 -16.74 -24.86 -15.36
N PHE A 12 -17.50 -25.83 -15.86
CA PHE A 12 -18.17 -25.75 -17.15
C PHE A 12 -19.66 -25.43 -16.96
N CYS A 13 -20.16 -24.40 -17.63
CA CYS A 13 -21.59 -24.08 -17.61
C CYS A 13 -22.35 -24.97 -18.60
N LYS A 14 -23.23 -25.84 -18.10
CA LYS A 14 -24.01 -26.76 -18.94
C LYS A 14 -25.00 -26.05 -19.86
N THR A 15 -25.44 -24.84 -19.51
CA THR A 15 -26.48 -24.11 -20.26
C THR A 15 -25.92 -23.31 -21.44
N CYS A 16 -24.69 -22.77 -21.32
CA CYS A 16 -24.08 -21.95 -22.38
C CYS A 16 -22.78 -22.53 -22.96
N GLY A 17 -22.28 -23.65 -22.44
CA GLY A 17 -21.11 -24.34 -22.97
C GLY A 17 -19.75 -23.66 -22.71
N VAL A 18 -19.67 -22.72 -21.78
CA VAL A 18 -18.46 -21.91 -21.54
C VAL A 18 -17.70 -22.37 -20.28
N GLU A 19 -16.37 -22.42 -20.38
CA GLU A 19 -15.44 -22.67 -19.27
C GLU A 19 -15.14 -21.40 -18.46
N PHE A 20 -15.21 -21.51 -17.13
CA PHE A 20 -14.83 -20.46 -16.18
C PHE A 20 -13.78 -20.96 -15.20
N VAL A 21 -12.94 -20.04 -14.68
CA VAL A 21 -11.97 -20.37 -13.62
C VAL A 21 -12.51 -19.86 -12.28
N GLN A 22 -12.72 -20.76 -11.33
CA GLN A 22 -13.26 -20.41 -10.02
C GLN A 22 -12.19 -19.71 -9.16
N PHE A 23 -12.48 -18.48 -8.72
CA PHE A 23 -11.60 -17.70 -7.84
C PHE A 23 -12.24 -17.52 -6.46
N SER A 24 -11.75 -18.26 -5.47
CA SER A 24 -12.22 -18.18 -4.08
C SER A 24 -11.29 -17.25 -3.27
N ARG A 25 -11.57 -15.95 -3.22
CA ARG A 25 -10.86 -15.02 -2.30
C ARG A 25 -11.72 -14.38 -1.22
N ILE A 26 -13.03 -14.63 -1.22
CA ILE A 26 -13.94 -14.12 -0.19
C ILE A 26 -14.68 -15.32 0.43
N PRO A 27 -14.68 -15.50 1.77
CA PRO A 27 -15.11 -16.75 2.41
C PRO A 27 -16.56 -17.19 2.16
N ASN A 28 -17.44 -16.37 1.60
CA ASN A 28 -18.88 -16.67 1.50
C ASN A 28 -19.53 -16.27 0.16
N LYS A 29 -18.76 -16.00 -0.91
CA LYS A 29 -19.33 -15.67 -2.23
C LYS A 29 -18.55 -16.33 -3.36
N LYS A 30 -19.24 -17.10 -4.19
CA LYS A 30 -18.69 -17.75 -5.39
C LYS A 30 -18.91 -16.85 -6.61
N TYR A 31 -17.82 -16.36 -7.18
CA TYR A 31 -17.83 -15.57 -8.41
C TYR A 31 -17.12 -16.34 -9.52
N LEU A 32 -17.65 -16.23 -10.75
CA LEU A 32 -17.02 -16.74 -11.97
C LEU A 32 -16.42 -15.55 -12.73
N ILE A 33 -15.20 -15.72 -13.25
CA ILE A 33 -14.47 -14.69 -13.99
C ILE A 33 -14.20 -15.18 -15.42
N ARG A 34 -14.55 -14.36 -16.41
CA ARG A 34 -14.13 -14.51 -17.81
C ARG A 34 -13.57 -13.16 -18.29
N GLY A 35 -12.26 -13.09 -18.49
CA GLY A 35 -11.59 -11.82 -18.83
C GLY A 35 -11.68 -10.79 -17.69
N LYS A 36 -12.34 -9.64 -17.94
CA LYS A 36 -12.54 -8.55 -16.95
C LYS A 36 -13.93 -8.53 -16.32
N GLU A 37 -14.80 -9.49 -16.65
CA GLU A 37 -16.20 -9.51 -16.21
C GLU A 37 -16.41 -10.47 -15.03
N TYR A 38 -17.30 -10.10 -14.11
CA TYR A 38 -17.65 -10.87 -12.91
C TYR A 38 -19.12 -11.30 -12.97
N CYS A 39 -19.41 -12.58 -12.81
CA CYS A 39 -20.76 -13.11 -12.70
C CYS A 39 -20.98 -13.82 -11.35
N SER A 40 -22.11 -13.59 -10.68
CA SER A 40 -22.51 -14.36 -9.50
C SER A 40 -23.18 -15.67 -9.93
N ILE A 41 -22.98 -16.74 -9.17
CA ILE A 41 -23.59 -18.05 -9.46
C ILE A 41 -25.13 -18.00 -9.50
N GLU A 42 -25.76 -17.12 -8.72
CA GLU A 42 -27.22 -16.95 -8.71
C GLU A 42 -27.77 -16.29 -9.99
N CYS A 43 -26.94 -15.54 -10.74
CA CYS A 43 -27.34 -14.92 -12.01
C CYS A 43 -27.42 -15.91 -13.17
N CYS A 44 -26.82 -17.10 -13.08
CA CYS A 44 -26.82 -18.07 -14.18
C CYS A 44 -28.13 -18.85 -14.34
N ASN A 45 -29.09 -18.70 -13.42
CA ASN A 45 -30.39 -19.39 -13.48
C ASN A 45 -31.51 -18.56 -14.12
N ALA A 46 -31.31 -17.26 -14.37
CA ALA A 46 -32.27 -16.42 -15.07
C ALA A 46 -31.68 -15.98 -16.41
N ASN A 47 -32.46 -16.10 -17.49
CA ASN A 47 -32.06 -15.69 -18.84
C ASN A 47 -31.52 -14.25 -18.83
N LEU A 48 -30.22 -14.10 -19.07
CA LEU A 48 -29.52 -12.81 -19.07
C LEU A 48 -30.12 -11.81 -20.07
N ALA A 49 -30.77 -12.29 -21.13
CA ALA A 49 -31.43 -11.47 -22.14
C ALA A 49 -32.66 -10.72 -21.58
N THR A 50 -33.56 -11.39 -20.85
CA THR A 50 -34.77 -10.78 -20.29
C THR A 50 -34.44 -9.76 -19.20
N ILE A 51 -33.41 -10.02 -18.39
CA ILE A 51 -32.97 -9.10 -17.34
C ILE A 51 -32.31 -7.84 -17.94
N HIS A 52 -31.55 -7.96 -19.03
CA HIS A 52 -30.95 -6.81 -19.69
C HIS A 52 -31.99 -5.86 -20.32
N ASP A 53 -33.07 -6.41 -20.91
CA ASP A 53 -34.11 -5.59 -21.54
C ASP A 53 -35.03 -4.90 -20.51
N ILE A 54 -35.33 -5.53 -19.38
CA ILE A 54 -36.13 -4.92 -18.31
C ILE A 54 -35.44 -3.67 -17.74
N TYR A 55 -34.10 -3.69 -17.59
CA TYR A 55 -33.35 -2.56 -17.02
C TYR A 55 -33.06 -1.43 -18.02
N LYS A 56 -33.23 -1.66 -19.32
CA LYS A 56 -33.02 -0.63 -20.35
C LYS A 56 -34.07 0.49 -20.30
N ASN A 57 -35.22 0.22 -19.69
CA ASN A 57 -36.38 1.12 -19.70
C ASN A 57 -36.67 1.82 -18.36
N CYS A 58 -35.89 1.59 -17.31
CA CYS A 58 -36.11 2.26 -16.03
C CYS A 58 -35.67 3.73 -16.12
N LYS A 59 -36.63 4.66 -16.04
CA LYS A 59 -36.38 6.11 -16.09
C LYS A 59 -36.59 6.74 -14.71
N CYS A 60 -35.77 7.74 -14.40
CA CYS A 60 -35.94 8.59 -13.22
C CYS A 60 -37.29 9.32 -13.31
N VAL A 61 -38.10 9.25 -12.26
CA VAL A 61 -39.43 9.89 -12.20
C VAL A 61 -39.33 11.40 -12.39
N GLU A 62 -38.28 12.03 -11.88
CA GLU A 62 -38.14 13.49 -11.93
C GLU A 62 -37.55 14.01 -13.25
N CYS A 63 -36.51 13.37 -13.78
CA CYS A 63 -35.76 13.91 -14.92
C CYS A 63 -35.85 13.08 -16.20
N GLY A 64 -36.55 11.94 -16.17
CA GLY A 64 -36.73 11.05 -17.31
C GLY A 64 -35.46 10.31 -17.78
N LYS A 65 -34.29 10.58 -17.17
CA LYS A 65 -33.03 9.91 -17.52
C LYS A 65 -33.08 8.42 -17.18
N THR A 66 -32.52 7.59 -18.06
CA THR A 66 -32.36 6.16 -17.80
C THR A 66 -31.48 5.94 -16.57
N LEU A 67 -31.97 5.14 -15.63
CA LEU A 67 -31.27 4.80 -14.40
C LEU A 67 -30.05 3.93 -14.70
N HIS A 68 -28.98 4.11 -13.92
CA HIS A 68 -27.84 3.21 -14.04
C HIS A 68 -28.26 1.80 -13.61
N ARG A 69 -27.67 0.76 -14.22
CA ARG A 69 -28.04 -0.65 -13.98
C ARG A 69 -28.14 -0.98 -12.48
N GLU A 70 -27.22 -0.49 -11.67
CA GLU A 70 -27.20 -0.73 -10.22
C GLU A 70 -28.40 -0.09 -9.47
N GLN A 71 -28.90 1.03 -9.95
CA GLN A 71 -30.06 1.73 -9.38
C GLN A 71 -31.36 1.05 -9.79
N ALA A 72 -31.44 0.65 -11.06
CA ALA A 72 -32.57 -0.10 -11.60
C ALA A 72 -32.71 -1.49 -10.94
N VAL A 73 -31.59 -2.19 -10.73
CA VAL A 73 -31.56 -3.49 -10.01
C VAL A 73 -32.05 -3.34 -8.56
N ARG A 74 -31.79 -2.19 -7.92
CA ARG A 74 -32.25 -1.91 -6.55
C ARG A 74 -33.69 -1.36 -6.50
N GLY A 75 -34.31 -1.17 -7.67
CA GLY A 75 -35.67 -0.63 -7.81
C GLY A 75 -35.78 0.81 -7.32
N TYR A 76 -34.75 1.64 -7.50
CA TYR A 76 -34.84 3.05 -7.15
C TYR A 76 -35.59 3.84 -8.21
N ASP A 77 -36.38 4.82 -7.78
CA ASP A 77 -37.18 5.66 -8.68
C ASP A 77 -36.43 6.92 -9.19
N PHE A 78 -35.21 7.16 -8.66
CA PHE A 78 -34.43 8.39 -8.91
C PHE A 78 -32.99 8.09 -9.31
N CYS A 79 -32.46 8.85 -10.28
CA CYS A 79 -31.08 8.69 -10.78
C CYS A 79 -30.03 9.26 -9.84
N ASP A 80 -30.39 10.24 -9.01
CA ASP A 80 -29.49 10.86 -8.04
C ASP A 80 -30.29 11.56 -6.93
N ILE A 81 -29.55 12.05 -5.94
CA ILE A 81 -30.11 12.73 -4.78
C ILE A 81 -30.70 14.10 -5.13
N GLU A 82 -30.29 14.73 -6.22
CA GLU A 82 -30.79 16.04 -6.63
C GLU A 82 -32.17 15.92 -7.28
N CYS A 83 -32.38 14.91 -8.10
CA CYS A 83 -33.68 14.56 -8.66
C CYS A 83 -34.68 14.20 -7.56
N TYR A 84 -34.24 13.42 -6.57
CA TYR A 84 -35.06 13.13 -5.38
C TYR A 84 -35.47 14.41 -4.63
N ARG A 85 -34.54 15.37 -4.45
CA ARG A 85 -34.82 16.65 -3.79
C ARG A 85 -35.78 17.53 -4.59
N LYS A 86 -35.64 17.58 -5.91
CA LYS A 86 -36.54 18.37 -6.78
C LYS A 86 -37.97 17.84 -6.74
N TYR A 87 -38.14 16.51 -6.76
CA TYR A 87 -39.44 15.87 -6.63
C TYR A 87 -40.12 16.24 -5.29
N LEU A 88 -39.39 16.16 -4.18
CA LEU A 88 -39.87 16.59 -2.87
C LEU A 88 -40.24 18.08 -2.82
N ALA A 89 -39.42 18.95 -3.42
CA ALA A 89 -39.66 20.39 -3.44
C ALA A 89 -40.93 20.76 -4.22
N LYS A 90 -41.36 19.91 -5.16
CA LYS A 90 -42.63 20.05 -5.90
C LYS A 90 -43.84 19.48 -5.13
N GLY A 91 -43.66 19.01 -3.90
CA GLY A 91 -44.71 18.39 -3.10
C GLY A 91 -45.02 16.94 -3.52
N GLY A 92 -44.09 16.25 -4.17
CA GLY A 92 -44.27 14.86 -4.58
C GLY A 92 -44.48 13.93 -3.38
N ASP A 93 -45.49 13.06 -3.48
CA ASP A 93 -45.81 12.08 -2.45
C ASP A 93 -44.77 10.95 -2.45
N MET A 94 -44.39 10.53 -1.25
CA MET A 94 -43.40 9.51 -1.02
C MET A 94 -44.00 8.12 -0.81
N GLU A 95 -45.33 8.00 -0.78
CA GLU A 95 -46.03 6.74 -0.57
C GLU A 95 -45.80 5.80 -1.77
N GLY A 96 -45.26 4.61 -1.51
CA GLY A 96 -44.96 3.60 -2.54
C GLY A 96 -43.57 3.70 -3.22
N LEU A 97 -42.80 4.78 -3.03
CA LEU A 97 -41.47 4.93 -3.66
C LEU A 97 -40.37 4.20 -2.88
N LYS A 98 -39.52 3.44 -3.59
CA LYS A 98 -38.40 2.69 -2.99
C LYS A 98 -37.19 3.59 -2.78
N LYS A 99 -36.91 3.92 -1.52
CA LYS A 99 -35.80 4.82 -1.13
C LYS A 99 -34.50 4.06 -0.87
N PRO A 100 -33.33 4.60 -1.25
CA PRO A 100 -32.06 4.14 -0.71
C PRO A 100 -31.97 4.46 0.80
N LEU A 101 -31.88 3.44 1.66
CA LEU A 101 -31.67 3.62 3.12
C LEU A 101 -30.48 4.55 3.43
N ALA A 102 -29.46 4.55 2.57
CA ALA A 102 -28.26 5.38 2.68
C ALA A 102 -28.51 6.89 2.43
N TRP A 103 -29.63 7.29 1.81
CA TRP A 103 -29.93 8.70 1.54
C TRP A 103 -30.60 9.38 2.74
N ASN A 104 -31.45 8.67 3.49
CA ASN A 104 -32.05 9.21 4.72
C ASN A 104 -31.00 9.46 5.80
N ALA A 105 -29.97 8.60 5.92
CA ALA A 105 -28.86 8.81 6.85
C ALA A 105 -27.99 10.04 6.52
N ARG A 106 -28.04 10.54 5.28
CA ARG A 106 -27.32 11.76 4.83
C ARG A 106 -28.10 13.05 5.02
N LEU A 107 -29.37 12.98 5.42
CA LEU A 107 -30.26 14.14 5.42
C LEU A 107 -30.53 14.72 6.81
N LYS A 108 -30.14 14.06 7.91
CA LYS A 108 -30.57 14.51 9.24
C LYS A 108 -29.55 15.19 10.13
N ASP A 109 -28.24 14.94 10.07
CA ASP A 109 -27.28 15.74 10.86
C ASP A 109 -25.87 15.67 10.27
N ASP A 110 -25.44 16.73 9.56
CA ASP A 110 -24.03 16.89 9.17
C ASP A 110 -23.13 17.18 10.39
N LYS A 111 -23.67 17.18 11.61
CA LYS A 111 -22.96 17.47 12.86
C LYS A 111 -22.35 16.20 13.46
N ILE A 112 -21.02 16.10 13.44
CA ILE A 112 -20.26 14.99 14.05
C ILE A 112 -19.53 15.50 15.30
N LYS A 113 -19.57 14.72 16.39
CA LYS A 113 -18.80 15.00 17.61
C LYS A 113 -17.38 14.44 17.49
N CYS A 114 -16.36 15.28 17.66
CA CYS A 114 -14.96 14.86 17.68
C CYS A 114 -14.69 13.93 18.87
N ALA A 115 -14.07 12.77 18.63
CA ALA A 115 -13.79 11.77 19.66
C ALA A 115 -12.73 12.22 20.69
N GLU A 116 -11.89 13.23 20.38
CA GLU A 116 -10.87 13.71 21.31
C GLU A 116 -11.30 14.95 22.09
N CYS A 117 -11.76 16.00 21.40
CA CYS A 117 -12.08 17.28 22.06
C CYS A 117 -13.58 17.48 22.30
N GLY A 118 -14.44 16.58 21.81
CA GLY A 118 -15.89 16.67 21.98
C GLY A 118 -16.58 17.78 21.17
N LYS A 119 -15.84 18.59 20.39
CA LYS A 119 -16.42 19.63 19.54
C LYS A 119 -17.31 19.02 18.46
N ILE A 120 -18.49 19.60 18.27
CA ILE A 120 -19.40 19.26 17.18
C ILE A 120 -18.97 20.06 15.96
N TYR A 121 -18.73 19.40 14.83
CA TYR A 121 -18.32 20.03 13.58
C TYR A 121 -19.16 19.51 12.40
N VAL A 122 -19.30 20.36 11.38
CA VAL A 122 -20.05 20.03 10.16
C VAL A 122 -19.18 19.18 9.24
N TYR A 123 -19.73 18.07 8.79
CA TYR A 123 -19.04 17.11 7.94
C TYR A 123 -18.99 17.58 6.49
N GLU A 124 -17.79 17.81 5.98
CA GLU A 124 -17.59 18.07 4.55
C GLU A 124 -17.84 16.80 3.74
N ARG A 125 -18.75 16.89 2.74
CA ARG A 125 -19.07 15.78 1.84
C ARG A 125 -17.82 15.24 1.17
N GLY A 126 -17.63 13.91 1.21
CA GLY A 126 -16.57 13.20 0.50
C GLY A 126 -15.47 12.58 1.37
N LYS A 127 -15.39 12.91 2.67
CA LYS A 127 -14.36 12.37 3.57
C LYS A 127 -14.89 11.26 4.49
N THR A 128 -15.18 10.08 3.95
CA THR A 128 -15.70 8.94 4.73
C THR A 128 -14.78 8.61 5.92
N GLY A 129 -15.33 8.57 7.14
CA GLY A 129 -14.65 8.06 8.35
C GLY A 129 -13.90 9.07 9.21
N ILE A 130 -14.12 10.38 9.07
CA ILE A 130 -13.49 11.37 9.95
C ILE A 130 -14.16 11.37 11.34
N LYS A 131 -13.45 10.84 12.35
CA LYS A 131 -13.82 10.87 13.78
C LYS A 131 -13.28 12.09 14.55
N TYR A 132 -12.49 12.93 13.89
CA TYR A 132 -11.71 13.99 14.54
C TYR A 132 -11.87 15.31 13.80
N CYS A 133 -12.10 16.40 14.53
CA CYS A 133 -12.30 17.73 13.93
C CYS A 133 -11.02 18.33 13.31
N SER A 134 -9.84 17.84 13.67
CA SER A 134 -8.56 18.34 13.18
C SER A 134 -7.51 17.24 13.07
N GLY A 135 -6.43 17.52 12.32
CA GLY A 135 -5.24 16.67 12.26
C GLY A 135 -4.62 16.48 13.64
N GLU A 136 -4.56 17.54 14.45
CA GLU A 136 -4.05 17.49 15.82
C GLU A 136 -4.84 16.53 16.71
N CYS A 137 -6.17 16.61 16.70
CA CYS A 137 -7.02 15.67 17.46
C CYS A 137 -6.75 14.22 17.02
N ARG A 138 -6.58 13.99 15.72
CA ARG A 138 -6.22 12.65 15.22
C ARG A 138 -4.86 12.19 15.75
N GLU A 139 -3.86 13.06 15.81
CA GLU A 139 -2.54 12.74 16.36
C GLU A 139 -2.56 12.51 17.88
N PHE A 140 -3.30 13.33 18.63
CA PHE A 140 -3.51 13.13 20.06
C PHE A 140 -4.15 11.76 20.35
N SER A 141 -5.17 11.38 19.58
CA SER A 141 -5.80 10.05 19.71
C SER A 141 -4.79 8.92 19.47
N ARG A 142 -3.95 9.06 18.43
CA ARG A 142 -2.89 8.09 18.11
C ARG A 142 -1.86 7.99 19.24
N LEU A 143 -1.41 9.12 19.79
CA LEU A 143 -0.48 9.15 20.91
C LEU A 143 -1.08 8.52 22.17
N ARG A 144 -2.35 8.82 22.48
CA ARG A 144 -3.08 8.21 23.60
C ARG A 144 -3.19 6.69 23.45
N ALA A 145 -3.55 6.19 22.26
CA ALA A 145 -3.62 4.76 21.96
C ALA A 145 -2.24 4.08 22.07
N LYS A 146 -1.18 4.74 21.58
CA LYS A 146 0.21 4.26 21.70
C LYS A 146 0.67 4.21 23.15
N ASN A 147 0.38 5.24 23.95
CA ASN A 147 0.73 5.27 25.38
C ASN A 147 -0.06 4.22 26.16
N LYS A 148 -1.34 4.01 25.86
CA LYS A 148 -2.17 2.96 26.47
C LYS A 148 -1.61 1.56 26.18
N SER A 149 -1.14 1.30 24.96
CA SER A 149 -0.55 0.00 24.61
C SER A 149 0.85 -0.20 25.21
N LEU A 150 1.68 0.85 25.27
CA LEU A 150 2.97 0.83 25.94
C LEU A 150 2.82 0.54 27.44
N ASN A 151 1.90 1.25 28.13
CA ASN A 151 1.64 1.03 29.55
C ASN A 151 1.12 -0.39 29.83
N LYS A 152 0.17 -0.90 29.04
CA LYS A 152 -0.31 -2.27 29.19
C LYS A 152 0.81 -3.31 29.07
N ARG A 153 1.72 -3.13 28.10
CA ARG A 153 2.85 -4.06 27.91
C ARG A 153 3.88 -3.95 29.03
N GLN A 154 4.17 -2.74 29.50
CA GLN A 154 5.08 -2.50 30.62
C GLN A 154 4.53 -3.10 31.92
N LEU A 155 3.24 -2.88 32.21
CA LEU A 155 2.57 -3.45 33.39
C LEU A 155 2.54 -4.98 33.34
N LYS A 156 2.19 -5.58 32.19
CA LYS A 156 2.22 -7.05 32.03
C LYS A 156 3.62 -7.62 32.26
N ASN A 157 4.65 -7.00 31.68
CA ASN A 157 6.03 -7.43 31.87
C ASN A 157 6.52 -7.26 33.32
N LYS A 158 6.04 -6.22 34.03
CA LYS A 158 6.37 -5.98 35.45
C LYS A 158 5.71 -7.04 36.35
N ALA A 159 4.45 -7.39 36.07
CA ALA A 159 3.71 -8.42 36.81
C ALA A 159 4.31 -9.82 36.65
N GLU A 160 4.81 -10.16 35.45
CA GLU A 160 5.37 -11.48 35.17
C GLU A 160 6.80 -11.69 35.72
N GLY A 161 7.41 -10.69 36.37
CA GLY A 161 8.73 -10.83 36.99
C GLY A 161 9.87 -11.22 36.02
N LYS A 162 9.66 -11.08 34.69
CA LYS A 162 10.60 -11.53 33.64
C LYS A 162 11.76 -10.55 33.46
N PHE A 163 12.52 -10.34 34.53
CA PHE A 163 13.77 -9.60 34.48
C PHE A 163 14.93 -10.57 34.25
N GLU A 164 15.95 -10.10 33.55
CA GLU A 164 17.26 -10.72 33.49
C GLU A 164 18.32 -9.64 33.75
N ILE A 165 19.41 -10.04 34.41
CA ILE A 165 20.56 -9.19 34.63
C ILE A 165 21.44 -9.29 33.38
N LYS A 166 21.81 -8.14 32.80
CA LYS A 166 22.75 -8.06 31.68
C LYS A 166 23.87 -7.08 31.97
N ILE A 167 25.02 -7.35 31.38
CA ILE A 167 26.18 -6.47 31.41
C ILE A 167 26.07 -5.45 30.26
N CYS A 168 26.22 -4.16 30.59
CA CYS A 168 26.18 -3.09 29.60
C CYS A 168 27.40 -3.14 28.67
N ALA A 169 27.17 -3.29 27.37
CA ALA A 169 28.26 -3.34 26.38
C ALA A 169 29.07 -2.03 26.25
N CYS A 170 28.63 -0.94 26.87
CA CYS A 170 29.34 0.34 26.87
C CYS A 170 30.21 0.57 28.11
N CYS A 171 29.75 0.16 29.30
CA CYS A 171 30.38 0.50 30.57
C CYS A 171 30.62 -0.68 31.52
N GLY A 172 30.24 -1.89 31.14
CA GLY A 172 30.42 -3.09 31.97
C GLY A 172 29.48 -3.20 33.17
N LYS A 173 28.66 -2.17 33.46
CA LYS A 173 27.72 -2.23 34.59
C LYS A 173 26.60 -3.21 34.34
N GLU A 174 26.25 -3.99 35.36
CA GLU A 174 25.06 -4.82 35.38
C GLU A 174 23.79 -3.96 35.45
N PHE A 175 22.76 -4.37 34.72
CA PHE A 175 21.45 -3.73 34.76
C PHE A 175 20.34 -4.75 34.55
N LYS A 176 19.23 -4.56 35.25
CA LYS A 176 18.02 -5.36 35.07
C LYS A 176 17.30 -4.91 33.81
N ARG A 177 16.94 -5.85 32.95
CA ARG A 177 16.08 -5.59 31.78
C ARG A 177 14.98 -6.63 31.68
N ILE A 178 13.90 -6.26 31.00
CA ILE A 178 12.81 -7.19 30.68
C ILE A 178 13.32 -8.15 29.59
N LYS A 179 13.17 -9.48 29.78
CA LYS A 179 13.63 -10.53 28.86
C LYS A 179 13.20 -10.30 27.39
N SER A 180 12.04 -9.70 27.17
CA SER A 180 11.50 -9.41 25.83
C SER A 180 12.16 -8.23 25.10
N THR A 181 13.04 -7.47 25.75
CA THR A 181 13.66 -6.28 25.16
C THR A 181 15.10 -6.56 24.73
N CYS A 182 15.45 -6.25 23.48
CA CYS A 182 16.82 -6.38 22.96
C CYS A 182 17.76 -5.23 23.40
N ILE A 183 17.58 -4.69 24.60
CA ILE A 183 18.35 -3.55 25.11
C ILE A 183 19.75 -4.01 25.51
N LYS A 184 20.79 -3.44 24.88
CA LYS A 184 22.21 -3.77 25.13
C LYS A 184 22.92 -2.79 26.08
N TYR A 185 22.24 -1.72 26.49
CA TYR A 185 22.84 -0.60 27.21
C TYR A 185 22.01 -0.24 28.42
N CYS A 186 22.67 0.01 29.56
CA CYS A 186 22.00 0.37 30.81
C CYS A 186 21.36 1.77 30.79
N SER A 187 21.78 2.65 29.86
CA SER A 187 21.25 4.01 29.76
C SER A 187 21.30 4.56 28.34
N ASN A 188 20.50 5.60 28.09
CA ASN A 188 20.55 6.35 26.82
C ASN A 188 21.92 6.97 26.56
N LYS A 189 22.62 7.43 27.62
CA LYS A 189 24.00 7.94 27.54
C LYS A 189 24.96 6.87 27.01
N CYS A 190 24.89 5.65 27.54
CA CYS A 190 25.69 4.51 27.05
C CYS A 190 25.37 4.15 25.60
N ARG A 191 24.07 4.14 25.24
CA ARG A 191 23.63 3.89 23.87
C ARG A 191 24.19 4.92 22.89
N LEU A 192 24.14 6.21 23.24
CA LEU A 192 24.64 7.29 22.41
C LEU A 192 26.16 7.21 22.25
N LYS A 193 26.89 6.95 23.34
CA LYS A 193 28.36 6.77 23.31
C LYS A 193 28.77 5.65 22.35
N MET A 194 28.07 4.51 22.36
CA MET A 194 28.36 3.40 21.44
C MET A 194 28.00 3.72 19.98
N ARG A 195 26.92 4.46 19.75
CA ARG A 195 26.54 4.93 18.42
C ARG A 195 27.60 5.88 17.84
N ILE A 196 28.11 6.82 18.63
CA ILE A 196 29.20 7.72 18.23
C ILE A 196 30.47 6.92 17.89
N LYS A 197 30.86 5.94 18.73
CA LYS A 197 32.00 5.06 18.44
C LYS A 197 31.84 4.31 17.12
N GLN A 198 30.64 3.80 16.83
CA GLN A 198 30.36 3.11 15.56
C GLN A 198 30.47 4.04 14.36
N TYR A 199 29.92 5.27 14.46
CA TYR A 199 30.06 6.27 13.41
C TYR A 199 31.53 6.65 13.17
N ALA A 200 32.30 6.89 14.23
CA ALA A 200 33.73 7.19 14.12
C ALA A 200 34.50 6.04 13.44
N LYS A 201 34.22 4.78 13.81
CA LYS A 201 34.81 3.60 13.16
C LYS A 201 34.42 3.50 11.68
N GLY A 202 33.16 3.75 11.35
CA GLY A 202 32.67 3.78 9.97
C GLY A 202 33.34 4.86 9.14
N TYR A 203 33.52 6.05 9.71
CA TYR A 203 34.22 7.17 9.08
C TYR A 203 35.67 6.84 8.78
N ARG A 204 36.42 6.31 9.76
CA ARG A 204 37.82 5.87 9.57
C ARG A 204 37.95 4.84 8.44
N LYS A 205 37.10 3.80 8.45
CA LYS A 205 37.07 2.79 7.38
C LYS A 205 36.78 3.38 6.00
N ARG A 206 35.90 4.39 5.92
CA ARG A 206 35.62 5.08 4.66
C ARG A 206 36.85 5.85 4.17
N LYS A 207 37.53 6.58 5.07
CA LYS A 207 38.77 7.29 4.75
C LYS A 207 39.89 6.36 4.32
N GLU A 208 40.05 5.21 4.96
CA GLU A 208 41.01 4.17 4.54
C GLU A 208 40.69 3.65 3.14
N ARG A 209 39.43 3.39 2.83
CA ARG A 209 39.00 2.99 1.47
C ARG A 209 39.24 4.08 0.44
N GLU A 210 39.00 5.35 0.78
CA GLU A 210 39.30 6.49 -0.09
C GLU A 210 40.81 6.58 -0.38
N LYS A 211 41.66 6.43 0.66
CA LYS A 211 43.12 6.37 0.49
C LYS A 211 43.54 5.18 -0.37
N ALA A 212 43.01 4.00 -0.10
CA ALA A 212 43.28 2.78 -0.88
C ALA A 212 42.78 2.86 -2.33
N GLN A 213 41.70 3.61 -2.60
CA GLN A 213 41.24 3.89 -3.96
C GLN A 213 42.14 4.89 -4.68
N LYS A 214 42.66 5.90 -3.97
CA LYS A 214 43.65 6.84 -4.53
C LYS A 214 44.97 6.14 -4.86
N THR A 215 45.37 5.12 -4.12
CA THR A 215 46.61 4.38 -4.39
C THR A 215 46.47 3.29 -5.46
N LYS A 216 45.25 2.98 -5.93
CA LYS A 216 45.07 2.06 -7.05
C LYS A 216 45.50 2.72 -8.34
N LEU A 217 46.75 2.44 -8.74
CA LEU A 217 47.21 2.67 -10.10
C LEU A 217 46.22 2.04 -11.07
N ARG A 218 45.72 2.84 -12.00
CA ARG A 218 44.90 2.35 -13.10
C ARG A 218 45.81 2.08 -14.28
N PHE A 219 45.59 0.98 -14.97
CA PHE A 219 46.32 0.65 -16.18
C PHE A 219 45.43 0.93 -17.39
N CYS A 220 46.03 1.45 -18.46
CA CYS A 220 45.35 1.68 -19.71
C CYS A 220 44.81 0.36 -20.27
N ARG A 221 43.53 0.32 -20.62
CA ARG A 221 42.91 -0.90 -21.17
C ARG A 221 43.47 -1.32 -22.54
N HIS A 222 44.19 -0.44 -23.23
CA HIS A 222 44.79 -0.73 -24.53
C HIS A 222 46.26 -1.13 -24.41
N CYS A 223 47.10 -0.26 -23.84
CA CYS A 223 48.56 -0.46 -23.80
C CYS A 223 49.08 -0.93 -22.43
N HIS A 224 48.21 -1.12 -21.43
CA HIS A 224 48.57 -1.47 -20.05
C HIS A 224 49.50 -0.47 -19.34
N GLY A 225 49.75 0.72 -19.91
CA GLY A 225 50.52 1.79 -19.27
C GLY A 225 49.81 2.38 -18.03
N VAL A 226 50.59 2.85 -17.05
CA VAL A 226 50.07 3.45 -15.81
C VAL A 226 49.41 4.80 -16.11
N ILE A 227 48.13 4.96 -15.75
CA ILE A 227 47.39 6.22 -15.82
C ILE A 227 47.58 6.95 -14.48
N LYS A 228 48.30 8.07 -14.52
CA LYS A 228 48.55 8.91 -13.33
C LYS A 228 47.31 9.71 -12.89
N ASP A 229 46.39 10.00 -13.82
CA ASP A 229 45.12 10.69 -13.54
C ASP A 229 44.01 9.71 -13.13
N LEU A 230 43.58 9.79 -11.87
CA LEU A 230 42.51 8.94 -11.32
C LEU A 230 41.10 9.40 -11.70
N GLU A 231 40.96 10.51 -12.43
CA GLU A 231 39.68 11.05 -12.88
C GLU A 231 39.06 10.19 -13.99
N ARG A 232 38.44 9.06 -13.64
CA ARG A 232 37.60 8.21 -14.51
C ARG A 232 38.15 7.83 -15.91
N LYS A 233 39.37 8.19 -16.29
CA LYS A 233 39.99 7.89 -17.57
C LYS A 233 40.26 6.38 -17.63
N ILE A 234 39.79 5.74 -18.70
CA ILE A 234 39.98 4.30 -18.99
C ILE A 234 41.23 4.09 -19.88
N TYR A 235 41.67 5.16 -20.55
CA TYR A 235 42.74 5.17 -21.53
C TYR A 235 43.79 6.22 -21.17
N CYS A 236 45.07 5.94 -21.41
CA CYS A 236 46.16 6.88 -21.13
C CYS A 236 46.25 8.03 -22.16
N SER A 237 45.65 7.86 -23.34
CA SER A 237 45.58 8.87 -24.40
C SER A 237 44.36 8.63 -25.29
N ASP A 238 43.93 9.65 -26.03
CA ASP A 238 42.84 9.50 -27.02
C ASP A 238 43.21 8.50 -28.12
N LYS A 239 44.48 8.45 -28.54
CA LYS A 239 44.98 7.42 -29.46
C LYS A 239 44.71 6.00 -28.96
N CYS A 240 44.94 5.73 -27.67
CA CYS A 240 44.64 4.41 -27.09
C CYS A 240 43.13 4.12 -27.02
N LYS A 241 42.30 5.15 -26.83
CA LYS A 241 40.83 5.03 -26.84
C LYS A 241 40.33 4.65 -28.24
N ASP A 242 40.89 5.27 -29.27
CA ASP A 242 40.52 5.01 -30.66
C ASP A 242 40.97 3.61 -31.10
N LEU A 243 42.21 3.22 -30.80
CA LEU A 243 42.71 1.87 -31.07
C LEU A 243 41.87 0.79 -30.36
N ALA A 244 41.48 1.02 -29.11
CA ALA A 244 40.57 0.11 -28.40
C ALA A 244 39.14 0.10 -28.96
N SER A 245 38.70 1.17 -29.63
CA SER A 245 37.42 1.23 -30.34
C SER A 245 37.46 0.41 -31.63
N ILE A 246 38.53 0.55 -32.42
CA ILE A 246 38.79 -0.22 -33.64
C ILE A 246 38.83 -1.71 -33.33
N LYS A 247 39.67 -2.13 -32.38
CA LYS A 247 39.78 -3.54 -31.97
C LYS A 247 38.46 -4.14 -31.51
N ARG A 248 37.60 -3.34 -30.85
CA ARG A 248 36.25 -3.78 -30.45
C ARG A 248 35.31 -3.96 -31.64
N LYS A 249 35.40 -3.11 -32.67
CA LYS A 249 34.62 -3.26 -33.90
C LYS A 249 35.06 -4.49 -34.69
N GLU A 250 36.37 -4.74 -34.77
CA GLU A 250 36.93 -5.94 -35.43
C GLU A 250 36.46 -7.23 -34.75
N LEU A 251 36.57 -7.31 -33.41
CA LEU A 251 36.09 -8.47 -32.67
C LEU A 251 34.59 -8.73 -32.88
N LYS A 252 33.77 -7.67 -32.96
CA LYS A 252 32.34 -7.80 -33.27
C LYS A 252 32.08 -8.29 -34.69
N LYS A 253 32.88 -7.88 -35.68
CA LYS A 253 32.78 -8.38 -37.06
C LYS A 253 33.16 -9.86 -37.11
N ASN A 254 34.29 -10.22 -36.50
CA ASN A 254 34.76 -11.60 -36.47
C ASN A 254 33.76 -12.53 -35.78
N ALA A 255 33.16 -12.09 -34.66
CA ALA A 255 32.13 -12.88 -33.96
C ALA A 255 30.86 -13.11 -34.80
N LYS A 256 30.50 -12.18 -35.70
CA LYS A 256 29.37 -12.35 -36.62
C LYS A 256 29.66 -13.31 -37.77
N ASN A 257 30.92 -13.45 -38.16
CA ASN A 257 31.31 -14.38 -39.23
C ASN A 257 31.44 -15.83 -38.72
N ILE A 258 31.47 -16.03 -37.40
CA ILE A 258 31.57 -17.34 -36.75
C ILE A 258 30.17 -17.89 -36.37
N ALA A 259 29.15 -17.03 -36.29
CA ALA A 259 27.78 -17.38 -35.93
C ALA A 259 26.90 -17.54 -37.18
#